data_AF-A0A6P2ULF1-F1
#
_entry.id   AF-A0A6P2ULF1-F1
#
_cell.length_a   1.000
_cell.length_b   1.000
_cell.length_c   1.000
_cell.angle_alpha   90.00
_cell.angle_beta   90.00
_cell.angle_gamma   90.00
#
_symmetry.space_group_name_H-M   'P 1'
#
loop_
_entity.id
_entity.type
_entity.pdbx_description
1 polymer ?
#
loop_
_entity_poly.entity_id
_entity_poly.type
_entity_poly.pdbx_seq_one_letter_code
_entity_poly.pdbx_strand_id
1 'polypeptide(L)' 'MDISYVISELEAGRRQFFVVVDGQAAEVAVAKTPDGHKYLKTACDTPAVDYLLSLPECQ' A
#
# COMPACT_ATOMS: atom_id res chain seq x y z
N MET A 1 -4.93 14.48 1.93
CA MET A 1 -3.88 13.86 1.09
C MET A 1 -4.54 12.69 0.39
N ASP A 2 -4.55 12.69 -0.94
CA ASP A 2 -5.23 11.66 -1.74
C ASP A 2 -4.32 10.43 -1.95
N ILE A 3 -4.90 9.24 -2.11
CA ILE A 3 -4.15 8.00 -2.38
C ILE A 3 -3.32 8.08 -3.66
N SER A 4 -3.81 8.80 -4.66
CA SER A 4 -3.11 9.03 -5.93
C SER A 4 -1.77 9.74 -5.70
N TYR A 5 -1.75 10.69 -4.77
CA TYR A 5 -0.53 11.39 -4.38
C TYR A 5 0.44 10.44 -3.65
N VAL A 6 -0.06 9.63 -2.72
CA VAL A 6 0.75 8.65 -1.98
C VAL A 6 1.42 7.66 -2.92
N ILE A 7 0.66 7.10 -3.86
CA ILE A 7 1.16 6.19 -4.89
C ILE A 7 2.25 6.88 -5.72
N SER A 8 2.05 8.13 -6.14
CA SER A 8 3.02 8.85 -6.95
C SER A 8 4.35 9.09 -6.24
N GLU A 9 4.32 9.35 -4.93
CA GLU A 9 5.52 9.62 -4.14
C GLU A 9 6.29 8.33 -3.80
N LEU A 10 5.58 7.22 -3.58
CA LEU A 10 6.15 5.88 -3.44
C LEU A 10 6.80 5.41 -4.76
N GLU A 11 6.09 5.53 -5.89
CA GLU A 11 6.62 5.14 -7.20
C GLU A 11 7.82 6.01 -7.61
N ALA A 12 7.83 7.28 -7.23
CA ALA A 12 8.95 8.18 -7.47
C ALA A 12 10.15 7.95 -6.51
N GLY A 13 10.02 7.06 -5.51
CA GLY A 13 11.05 6.82 -4.50
C GLY A 13 11.36 8.05 -3.64
N ARG A 14 10.47 9.05 -3.64
CA ARG A 14 10.66 10.32 -2.91
C ARG A 14 10.30 10.20 -1.43
N ARG A 15 9.46 9.23 -1.09
CA ARG A 15 9.02 8.95 0.28
C ARG A 15 8.90 7.46 0.51
N GLN A 16 9.16 7.08 1.75
CA GLN A 16 8.83 5.76 2.28
C GLN A 16 7.70 5.92 3.29
N PHE A 17 6.75 5.00 3.25
CA PHE A 17 5.60 4.97 4.15
C PHE A 17 5.62 3.68 4.95
N PHE A 18 5.17 3.76 6.19
CA PHE A 18 5.12 2.63 7.11
C PHE A 18 3.78 2.64 7.85
N VAL A 19 3.23 1.46 8.11
CA VAL A 19 2.15 1.28 9.09
C VAL A 19 2.74 0.73 10.38
N VAL A 20 2.21 1.16 11.52
CA VAL A 20 2.63 0.64 12.82
C VAL A 20 1.43 0.00 13.51
N VAL A 21 1.57 -1.28 13.86
CA VAL A 21 0.57 -2.07 14.60
C VAL A 21 1.30 -2.80 15.72
N ASP A 22 0.80 -2.71 16.96
CA ASP A 22 1.42 -3.33 18.14
C ASP A 22 2.93 -3.05 18.31
N GLY A 23 3.36 -1.84 17.95
CA GLY A 23 4.76 -1.43 18.02
C GLY A 23 5.66 -2.00 16.91
N GLN A 24 5.11 -2.77 15.98
CA GLN A 24 5.80 -3.28 14.81
C GLN A 24 5.51 -2.38 13.61
N ALA A 25 6.56 -1.96 12.91
CA ALA A 25 6.45 -1.18 11.69
C ALA A 25 6.55 -2.10 10.45
N ALA A 26 5.61 -1.97 9.52
CA ALA A 26 5.64 -2.63 8.22
C ALA A 26 5.71 -1.58 7.12
N GLU A 27 6.63 -1.77 6.17
CA GLU A 27 6.78 -0.89 5.00
C GLU A 27 5.58 -1.00 4.07
N VAL A 28 5.14 0.12 3.52
CA VAL A 28 4.05 0.18 2.54
C VAL A 28 4.63 0.25 1.13
N ALA A 29 4.12 -0.60 0.25
CA ALA A 29 4.50 -0.67 -1.16
C ALA A 29 3.28 -0.54 -2.06
N VAL A 30 3.51 -0.07 -3.29
CA VAL A 30 2.48 -0.04 -4.35
C VAL A 30 2.49 -1.40 -5.06
N ALA A 31 1.33 -2.02 -5.16
CA ALA A 31 1.11 -3.25 -5.91
C ALA A 31 0.07 -3.05 -7.02
N LYS A 32 -0.04 -4.04 -7.92
CA LYS A 32 -1.00 -4.06 -9.01
C LYS A 32 -1.78 -5.38 -9.01
N THR A 33 -3.09 -5.30 -9.21
CA THR A 33 -3.92 -6.50 -9.46
C THR A 33 -3.61 -7.06 -10.85
N PRO A 34 -3.97 -8.32 -11.15
CA PRO A 34 -3.85 -8.88 -12.51
C PRO A 34 -4.56 -8.04 -13.57
N ASP A 35 -5.66 -7.38 -13.19
CA ASP A 35 -6.45 -6.50 -14.06
C ASP A 35 -5.86 -5.08 -14.20
N GLY A 36 -4.72 -4.80 -13.54
CA GLY A 36 -3.95 -3.56 -13.70
C GLY A 36 -4.30 -2.44 -12.71
N HIS A 37 -5.20 -2.68 -11.75
CA HIS A 37 -5.54 -1.70 -10.71
C HIS A 37 -4.43 -1.58 -9.68
N LYS A 38 -4.04 -0.35 -9.33
CA LYS A 38 -3.03 -0.09 -8.31
C LYS A 38 -3.65 -0.06 -6.92
N TYR A 39 -2.96 -0.62 -5.95
CA TYR A 39 -3.34 -0.58 -4.54
C TYR A 39 -2.10 -0.50 -3.64
N LEU A 40 -2.31 -0.16 -2.37
CA LEU A 40 -1.26 -0.16 -1.36
C LEU A 40 -1.31 -1.47 -0.57
N LYS A 41 -0.14 -2.06 -0.32
CA LYS A 41 0.01 -3.27 0.47
C LYS A 41 1.20 -3.11 1.43
N THR A 42 1.29 -3.94 2.45
CA THR A 42 2.53 -3.99 3.24
C THR A 42 3.56 -4.89 2.56
N ALA A 43 4.86 -4.64 2.80
CA ALA A 43 5.93 -5.51 2.30
C ALA A 43 5.83 -6.94 2.86
N CYS A 44 5.16 -7.11 4.00
CA CYS A 44 4.87 -8.42 4.60
C CYS A 44 3.71 -9.16 3.91
N ASP A 45 2.95 -8.49 3.02
CA ASP A 45 1.82 -9.08 2.32
C ASP A 45 2.32 -10.07 1.25
N THR A 46 2.01 -11.34 1.48
CA THR A 46 2.22 -12.42 0.52
C THR A 46 0.96 -12.59 -0.37
N PRO A 47 1.08 -13.15 -1.59
CA PRO A 47 -0.07 -13.34 -2.49
C PRO A 47 -1.23 -14.18 -1.91
N ALA A 48 -0.98 -14.92 -0.83
CA ALA A 48 -1.94 -15.81 -0.20
C ALA A 48 -2.65 -15.20 1.01
N VAL A 49 -2.18 -14.06 1.53
CA VAL A 49 -2.71 -13.47 2.77
C VAL A 49 -2.96 -11.99 2.54
N ASP A 50 -4.23 -11.64 2.41
CA ASP A 50 -4.73 -10.27 2.43
C ASP A 50 -4.56 -9.69 3.85
N TYR A 51 -3.45 -9.00 4.11
CA TYR A 51 -3.39 -8.00 5.19
C TYR A 51 -3.75 -6.62 4.65
N LEU A 52 -4.72 -6.59 3.73
CA LEU A 52 -5.25 -5.39 3.11
C LEU A 52 -5.52 -4.34 4.19
N LEU A 53 -4.86 -3.18 4.06
CA LEU A 53 -5.52 -1.91 4.26
C LEU A 53 -6.67 -1.88 3.25
N SER A 54 -7.78 -2.54 3.55
CA SER A 54 -9.01 -2.51 2.77
C SER A 54 -9.53 -1.09 2.82
N LEU A 55 -8.95 -0.23 1.98
CA LEU A 55 -9.49 1.08 1.72
C LEU A 55 -10.78 0.81 0.96
N PRO A 56 -11.94 1.26 1.50
CA PRO A 56 -13.17 1.17 0.74
C PRO A 56 -12.92 1.90 -0.57
N GLU A 57 -13.23 1.21 -1.67
CA GLU A 57 -13.20 1.79 -3.00
C GLU A 57 -13.87 3.16 -2.93
N CYS A 58 -13.07 4.21 -3.12
CA CYS A 58 -13.56 5.58 -3.00
C CYS A 58 -14.60 5.79 -4.11
N GLN A 59 -15.85 6.06 -3.72
CA GLN A 59 -16.89 6.58 -4.60
C GLN A 59 -16.50 7.95 -5.16
#